data_AF-A0A8H8MMC2-F1
#
_entry.id   AF-A0A8H8MMC2-F1
#
_cell.length_a   1.000
_cell.length_b   1.000
_cell.length_c   1.000
_cell.angle_alpha   90.00
_cell.angle_beta   90.00
_cell.angle_gamma   90.00
#
_symmetry.space_group_name_H-M   'P 1'
#
loop_
_entity.id
_entity.type
_entity.pdbx_description
1 polymer ?
#
loop_
_entity_poly.entity_id
_entity_poly.type
_entity_poly.pdbx_seq_one_letter_code
_entity_poly.pdbx_strand_id
1 'polypeptide(L)'
;MRSPLSSTQLVHRAFFSPTYSIEKVRAFEVEMAPYESMSWPSGMMLPFVSCARVLSNLLATSSQPASGSKSHVPLLVISGAQDMLMRDPLMKRMTNMYASAGVGIGYNFKFRDVSKLQYELISKAQNSGEASKREVWFAEITAPGAGHNLMRDDGWERCAKVVESFLDS
;
A
#
# COMPACT_ATOMS: atom_id res chain seq x y z
N MET A 1 -12.57 23.70 18.86
CA MET A 1 -11.54 22.69 18.56
C MET A 1 -11.04 22.94 17.15
N ARG A 2 -9.75 23.22 16.93
CA ARG A 2 -9.17 23.27 15.58
C ARG A 2 -8.74 21.85 15.22
N SER A 3 -9.36 21.28 14.19
CA SER A 3 -9.03 19.95 13.66
C SER A 3 -7.53 19.89 13.30
N PRO A 4 -6.86 18.73 13.43
CA PRO A 4 -5.47 18.53 13.01
C PRO A 4 -5.21 18.85 11.53
N LEU A 5 -6.27 19.04 10.73
CA LEU A 5 -6.24 19.44 9.31
C LEU A 5 -6.90 20.81 9.09
N SER A 6 -6.69 21.76 9.99
CA SER A 6 -7.34 23.08 9.96
C SER A 6 -6.94 24.00 8.80
N SER A 7 -6.03 23.58 7.92
CA SER A 7 -5.65 24.32 6.73
C SER A 7 -5.14 23.40 5.60
N THR A 8 -5.29 23.86 4.36
CA THR A 8 -4.76 23.20 3.16
C THR A 8 -3.26 22.94 3.26
N GLN A 9 -2.50 23.81 3.93
CA GLN A 9 -1.07 23.60 4.14
C GLN A 9 -0.77 22.41 5.05
N LEU A 10 -1.59 22.18 6.08
CA LEU A 10 -1.42 21.03 6.96
C LEU A 10 -1.83 19.73 6.24
N VAL A 11 -2.90 19.78 5.44
CA VAL A 11 -3.32 18.66 4.58
C VAL A 11 -2.24 18.30 3.57
N HIS A 12 -1.69 19.30 2.86
CA HIS A 12 -0.60 19.13 1.92
C HIS A 12 0.61 18.45 2.57
N ARG A 13 1.09 18.99 3.70
CA ARG A 13 2.25 18.43 4.41
C ARG A 13 2.04 17.03 4.99
N ALA A 14 0.81 16.70 5.37
CA ALA A 14 0.49 15.41 5.97
C ALA A 14 0.30 14.32 4.90
N PHE A 15 -0.37 14.65 3.79
CA PHE A 15 -0.87 13.65 2.85
C PHE A 15 -0.19 13.65 1.49
N PHE A 16 0.47 14.72 1.09
CA PHE A 16 1.02 14.87 -0.25
C PHE A 16 2.54 15.08 -0.20
N SER A 17 3.20 14.82 -1.32
CA SER A 17 4.61 15.10 -1.49
C SER A 17 4.87 16.61 -1.38
N PRO A 18 6.07 17.01 -0.94
CA PRO A 18 6.45 18.42 -0.92
C PRO A 18 6.41 19.11 -2.30
N THR A 19 6.52 18.33 -3.39
CA THR A 19 6.52 18.82 -4.77
C THR A 19 5.13 18.98 -5.37
N TYR A 20 4.13 18.28 -4.82
CA TYR A 20 2.76 18.36 -5.32
C TYR A 20 2.18 19.78 -5.14
N SER A 21 1.45 20.27 -6.14
CA SER A 21 0.90 21.65 -6.11
C SER A 21 -0.18 21.82 -5.04
N ILE A 22 -0.05 22.89 -4.24
CA ILE A 22 -1.03 23.24 -3.21
C ILE A 22 -2.37 23.67 -3.81
N GLU A 23 -2.37 24.23 -5.02
CA GLU A 23 -3.59 24.57 -5.76
C GLU A 23 -4.39 23.31 -6.12
N LYS A 24 -3.71 22.23 -6.52
CA LYS A 24 -4.35 20.93 -6.77
C LYS A 24 -4.92 20.34 -5.48
N VAL A 25 -4.24 20.48 -4.34
CA VAL A 25 -4.78 20.06 -3.04
C VAL A 25 -6.03 20.86 -2.69
N ARG A 26 -6.02 22.19 -2.89
CA ARG A 26 -7.19 23.04 -2.63
C ARG A 26 -8.39 22.63 -3.49
N ALA A 27 -8.18 22.34 -4.78
CA ALA A 27 -9.24 21.87 -5.66
C ALA A 27 -9.82 20.54 -5.16
N PHE A 28 -8.96 19.62 -4.72
CA PHE A 28 -9.39 18.35 -4.13
C PHE A 28 -10.16 18.52 -2.82
N GLU A 29 -9.75 19.44 -1.94
CA GLU A 29 -10.47 19.72 -0.69
C GLU A 29 -11.91 20.18 -0.92
N VAL A 30 -12.21 20.83 -2.07
CA VAL A 30 -13.57 21.23 -2.44
C VAL A 30 -14.41 20.02 -2.84
N GLU A 31 -13.80 18.96 -3.38
CA GLU A 31 -14.47 17.69 -3.70
C GLU A 31 -14.76 16.86 -2.43
N MET A 32 -14.05 17.10 -1.34
CA MET A 32 -14.22 16.34 -0.10
C MET A 32 -15.50 16.76 0.64
N ALA A 33 -16.31 15.76 1.04
CA ALA A 33 -17.46 16.03 1.87
C ALA A 33 -17.00 16.59 3.24
N PRO A 34 -17.64 17.65 3.79
CA PRO A 34 -17.22 18.29 5.04
C PRO A 34 -17.04 17.33 6.23
N TYR A 35 -17.79 16.22 6.23
CA TYR A 35 -17.82 15.22 7.30
C TYR A 35 -16.75 14.12 7.19
N GLU A 36 -16.14 13.92 6.01
CA GLU A 36 -15.07 12.91 5.85
C GLU A 36 -13.80 13.31 6.62
N SER A 37 -13.56 14.62 6.76
CA SER A 37 -12.41 15.19 7.48
C SER A 37 -12.34 14.82 8.97
N MET A 38 -13.47 14.52 9.62
CA MET A 38 -13.50 14.06 11.02
C MET A 38 -13.38 12.54 11.16
N SER A 39 -13.83 11.80 10.14
CA SER A 39 -13.82 10.33 10.18
C SER A 39 -12.39 9.78 10.01
N TRP A 40 -11.54 10.50 9.28
CA TRP A 40 -10.16 10.10 9.03
C TRP A 40 -9.30 10.05 10.32
N PRO A 41 -9.21 11.11 11.15
CA PRO A 41 -8.46 11.04 12.41
C PRO A 41 -9.04 10.06 13.43
N SER A 42 -10.37 9.94 13.49
CA SER A 42 -11.04 9.02 14.42
C SER A 42 -10.82 7.55 14.05
N GLY A 43 -10.75 7.22 12.76
CA GLY A 43 -10.35 5.89 12.31
C GLY A 43 -8.92 5.55 12.75
N MET A 44 -7.98 6.50 12.63
CA MET A 44 -6.55 6.31 12.91
C MET A 44 -6.21 5.97 14.39
N MET A 45 -7.15 6.11 15.34
CA MET A 45 -6.89 5.90 16.77
C MET A 45 -6.99 4.46 17.27
N LEU A 46 -7.53 3.51 16.49
CA LEU A 46 -7.63 2.10 16.90
C LEU A 46 -6.62 1.24 16.13
N PRO A 47 -6.12 0.12 16.70
CA PRO A 47 -5.39 -0.87 15.92
C PRO A 47 -6.34 -1.42 14.85
N PHE A 48 -6.17 -0.91 13.63
CA PHE A 48 -7.15 -0.99 12.56
C PHE A 48 -7.47 -2.41 12.10
N VAL A 49 -6.56 -3.38 12.30
CA VAL A 49 -6.75 -4.73 11.77
C VAL A 49 -5.85 -5.76 12.45
N SER A 50 -6.35 -6.99 12.62
CA SER A 50 -5.53 -8.17 12.93
C SER A 50 -4.97 -8.74 11.63
N CYS A 51 -3.65 -8.76 11.47
CA CYS A 51 -2.99 -9.32 10.28
C CYS A 51 -3.42 -10.77 10.01
N ALA A 52 -3.57 -11.57 11.08
CA ALA A 52 -4.04 -12.94 10.97
C ALA A 52 -5.47 -13.00 10.41
N ARG A 53 -6.37 -12.15 10.89
CA ARG A 53 -7.76 -12.11 10.40
C ARG A 53 -7.83 -11.68 8.93
N VAL A 54 -7.02 -10.73 8.50
CA VAL A 54 -6.93 -10.32 7.09
C VAL A 54 -6.49 -11.47 6.22
N LEU A 55 -5.40 -12.15 6.58
CA LEU A 55 -4.87 -13.27 5.81
C LEU A 55 -5.85 -14.44 5.75
N SER A 56 -6.47 -14.80 6.87
CA SER A 56 -7.50 -15.85 6.91
C SER A 56 -8.69 -15.52 6.01
N ASN A 57 -9.13 -14.27 5.97
CA ASN A 57 -10.23 -13.85 5.09
C ASN A 57 -9.82 -13.91 3.61
N LEU A 58 -8.62 -13.44 3.24
CA LEU A 58 -8.10 -13.52 1.87
C LEU A 58 -7.96 -14.98 1.40
N LEU A 59 -7.50 -15.86 2.28
CA LEU A 59 -7.41 -17.30 2.04
C LEU A 59 -8.78 -17.98 1.92
N ALA A 60 -9.77 -17.53 2.70
CA ALA A 60 -11.12 -18.08 2.65
C ALA A 60 -11.89 -17.64 1.40
N THR A 61 -11.68 -16.40 0.93
CA THR A 61 -12.31 -15.88 -0.28
C THR A 61 -11.62 -16.35 -1.56
N SER A 62 -10.35 -16.78 -1.50
CA SER A 62 -9.68 -17.52 -2.58
C SER A 62 -10.34 -18.90 -2.77
N SER A 63 -11.53 -18.92 -3.36
CA SER A 63 -12.32 -20.12 -3.58
C SER A 63 -11.69 -20.95 -4.70
N GLN A 64 -11.40 -22.21 -4.37
CA GLN A 64 -11.02 -23.36 -5.19
C GLN A 64 -10.42 -23.10 -6.61
N PRO A 65 -9.14 -23.46 -6.83
CA PRO A 65 -8.66 -23.68 -8.18
C PRO A 65 -9.36 -24.92 -8.72
N ALA A 66 -10.15 -24.76 -9.78
CA ALA A 66 -10.35 -25.85 -10.71
C ALA A 66 -8.95 -26.34 -11.13
N SER A 67 -8.62 -27.58 -10.78
CA SER A 67 -7.31 -28.21 -11.03
C SER A 67 -6.15 -27.74 -10.14
N GLY A 68 -5.92 -28.43 -9.01
CA GLY A 68 -4.58 -28.70 -8.42
C GLY A 68 -3.64 -27.55 -8.01
N SER A 69 -3.97 -26.29 -8.27
CA SER A 69 -3.05 -25.16 -8.10
C SER A 69 -3.20 -24.54 -6.70
N LYS A 70 -2.32 -24.89 -5.77
CA LYS A 70 -2.30 -24.36 -4.38
C LYS A 70 -2.58 -22.84 -4.34
N SER A 71 -3.53 -22.43 -3.48
CA SER A 71 -4.05 -21.06 -3.36
C SER A 71 -2.96 -20.00 -3.22
N HIS A 72 -3.01 -18.98 -4.07
CA HIS A 72 -2.16 -17.79 -4.03
C HIS A 72 -2.83 -16.75 -3.14
N VAL A 73 -2.08 -16.13 -2.21
CA VAL A 73 -2.56 -14.97 -1.45
C VAL A 73 -1.85 -13.74 -1.98
N PRO A 74 -2.49 -12.95 -2.85
CA PRO A 74 -1.89 -11.72 -3.33
C PRO A 74 -1.97 -10.67 -2.21
N LEU A 75 -0.88 -10.48 -1.46
CA LEU A 75 -0.70 -9.32 -0.57
C LEU A 75 0.41 -8.39 -1.06
N LEU A 76 0.05 -7.14 -1.34
CA LEU A 76 0.96 -6.05 -1.70
C LEU A 76 0.81 -4.89 -0.71
N VAL A 77 1.94 -4.41 -0.20
CA VAL A 77 2.05 -3.19 0.60
C VAL A 77 2.81 -2.15 -0.21
N ILE A 78 2.20 -0.98 -0.42
CA ILE A 78 2.83 0.14 -1.15
C ILE A 78 3.05 1.30 -0.17
N SER A 79 4.22 1.93 -0.23
CA SER A 79 4.53 3.16 0.51
C SER A 79 5.05 4.25 -0.42
N GLY A 80 4.83 5.50 -0.06
CA GLY A 80 5.46 6.64 -0.73
C GLY A 80 6.76 7.04 -0.03
N ALA A 81 7.83 7.29 -0.78
CA ALA A 81 9.12 7.71 -0.19
C ALA A 81 9.05 9.07 0.53
N GLN A 82 8.00 9.86 0.27
CA GLN A 82 7.77 11.17 0.87
C GLN A 82 6.59 11.14 1.86
N ASP A 83 6.08 9.95 2.22
CA ASP A 83 5.03 9.80 3.23
C ASP A 83 5.56 10.17 4.63
N MET A 84 4.93 11.18 5.24
CA MET A 84 5.30 11.68 6.56
C MET A 84 4.59 10.93 7.71
N LEU A 85 3.48 10.25 7.41
CA LEU A 85 2.65 9.52 8.37
C LEU A 85 3.10 8.06 8.47
N MET A 86 3.31 7.40 7.33
CA MET A 86 3.64 5.98 7.21
C MET A 86 4.98 5.77 6.50
N ARG A 87 6.06 6.21 7.18
CA ARG A 87 7.44 6.11 6.67
C ARG A 87 7.86 4.67 6.38
N ASP A 88 8.81 4.51 5.47
CA ASP A 88 9.34 3.22 5.01
C ASP A 88 9.64 2.19 6.12
N PRO A 89 10.34 2.52 7.24
CA PRO A 89 10.59 1.53 8.28
C PRO A 89 9.32 0.99 8.94
N LEU A 90 8.28 1.82 9.05
CA LEU A 90 6.98 1.41 9.62
C LEU A 90 6.23 0.51 8.64
N MET A 91 6.25 0.84 7.35
CA MET A 91 5.59 0.05 6.31
C MET A 91 6.28 -1.29 6.08
N LYS A 92 7.62 -1.34 6.11
CA LYS A 92 8.38 -2.60 6.12
C LYS A 92 8.07 -3.44 7.34
N ARG A 93 7.98 -2.83 8.52
CA ARG A 93 7.57 -3.53 9.75
C ARG A 93 6.16 -4.11 9.60
N MET A 94 5.21 -3.35 9.07
CA MET A 94 3.85 -3.83 8.81
C MET A 94 3.85 -5.01 7.83
N THR A 95 4.63 -4.92 6.75
CA THR A 95 4.76 -6.01 5.78
C THR A 95 5.32 -7.27 6.42
N ASN A 96 6.33 -7.13 7.28
CA ASN A 96 6.89 -8.25 8.04
C ASN A 96 5.88 -8.84 9.05
N MET A 97 5.02 -8.02 9.64
CA MET A 97 3.93 -8.51 10.49
C MET A 97 2.94 -9.38 9.70
N TYR A 98 2.60 -9.02 8.46
CA TYR A 98 1.79 -9.87 7.59
C TYR A 98 2.52 -11.17 7.23
N ALA A 99 3.79 -11.10 6.84
CA ALA A 99 4.58 -12.30 6.54
C ALA A 99 4.65 -13.26 7.75
N SER A 100 4.89 -12.70 8.95
CA SER A 100 4.96 -13.47 10.21
C SER A 100 3.61 -14.03 10.64
N ALA A 101 2.52 -13.29 10.43
CA ALA A 101 1.17 -13.76 10.75
C ALA A 101 0.76 -14.97 9.90
N GLY A 102 1.30 -15.09 8.67
CA GLY A 102 1.18 -16.30 7.86
C GLY A 102 1.62 -17.54 8.61
N VAL A 103 2.78 -17.47 9.27
CA VAL A 103 3.38 -18.61 10.00
C VAL A 103 2.43 -19.08 11.10
N GLY A 104 1.80 -18.14 11.81
CA GLY A 104 0.80 -18.42 12.85
C GLY A 104 -0.48 -19.08 12.33
N ILE A 105 -0.77 -19.00 11.02
CA ILE A 105 -1.94 -19.63 10.38
C ILE A 105 -1.53 -20.86 9.54
N GLY A 106 -0.26 -21.31 9.64
CA GLY A 106 0.24 -22.50 8.95
C GLY A 106 0.75 -22.25 7.52
N TYR A 107 0.96 -20.99 7.13
CA TYR A 107 1.52 -20.60 5.83
C TYR A 107 2.90 -19.97 5.99
N ASN A 108 3.89 -20.43 5.23
CA ASN A 108 5.21 -19.81 5.26
C ASN A 108 5.27 -18.63 4.28
N PHE A 109 4.75 -17.46 4.68
CA PHE A 109 4.85 -16.24 3.88
C PHE A 109 6.24 -15.61 4.02
N LYS A 110 6.81 -15.16 2.91
CA LYS A 110 8.08 -14.42 2.89
C LYS A 110 7.87 -12.96 2.53
N PHE A 111 8.61 -12.08 3.19
CA PHE A 111 8.70 -10.67 2.80
C PHE A 111 9.54 -10.54 1.53
N ARG A 112 9.01 -9.87 0.51
CA ARG A 112 9.72 -9.55 -0.73
C ARG A 112 9.69 -8.05 -1.00
N ASP A 113 10.85 -7.41 -0.94
CA ASP A 113 11.00 -6.00 -1.31
C ASP A 113 11.20 -5.89 -2.84
N VAL A 114 10.23 -5.29 -3.51
CA VAL A 114 10.24 -5.05 -4.96
C VAL A 114 10.46 -3.57 -5.31
N SER A 115 10.83 -2.73 -4.34
CA SER A 115 11.01 -1.28 -4.53
C SER A 115 12.04 -0.95 -5.62
N LYS A 116 13.13 -1.72 -5.70
CA LYS A 116 14.15 -1.58 -6.74
C LYS A 116 13.73 -2.16 -8.09
N LEU A 117 12.80 -3.10 -8.08
CA LEU A 117 12.31 -3.77 -9.27
C LEU A 117 11.23 -2.95 -9.98
N GLN A 118 10.75 -1.84 -9.43
CA GLN A 118 9.72 -1.00 -10.07
C GLN A 118 10.10 -0.51 -11.47
N TYR A 119 11.40 -0.39 -11.78
CA TYR A 119 11.88 -0.08 -13.13
C TYR A 119 12.05 -1.33 -14.02
N GLU A 120 12.25 -2.51 -13.43
CA GLU A 120 12.58 -3.77 -14.12
C GLU A 120 11.43 -4.77 -14.21
N LEU A 121 10.35 -4.61 -13.41
CA LEU A 121 9.17 -5.47 -13.38
C LEU A 121 8.48 -5.54 -14.75
N ILE A 122 8.64 -4.50 -15.57
CA ILE A 122 8.18 -4.44 -16.97
C ILE A 122 8.86 -5.52 -17.86
N SER A 123 10.01 -6.08 -17.46
CA SER A 123 10.77 -7.04 -18.28
C SER A 123 10.86 -8.47 -17.74
N LYS A 124 10.58 -8.71 -16.45
CA LYS A 124 10.82 -10.02 -15.81
C LYS A 124 9.55 -10.82 -15.50
N ALA A 125 8.35 -10.26 -15.66
CA ALA A 125 7.09 -10.98 -15.50
C ALA A 125 6.93 -12.20 -16.43
N GLN A 126 7.77 -12.32 -17.49
CA GLN A 126 7.74 -13.47 -18.39
C GLN A 126 8.78 -14.58 -18.11
N ASN A 127 9.75 -14.41 -17.20
CA ASN A 127 10.89 -15.34 -17.12
C ASN A 127 11.28 -15.87 -15.73
N SER A 128 10.58 -15.52 -14.64
CA SER A 128 10.84 -16.17 -13.33
C SER A 128 9.68 -17.08 -12.95
N GLY A 129 9.82 -18.37 -13.25
CA GLY A 129 8.90 -19.43 -12.82
C GLY A 129 8.90 -19.71 -11.31
N GLU A 130 9.13 -18.72 -10.47
CA GLU A 130 9.25 -18.90 -9.03
C GLU A 130 9.01 -17.61 -8.22
N ALA A 131 8.03 -16.79 -8.60
CA ALA A 131 7.36 -15.99 -7.57
C ALA A 131 6.69 -17.01 -6.63
N SER A 132 7.30 -17.28 -5.49
CA SER A 132 6.77 -18.24 -4.54
C SER A 132 5.36 -17.78 -4.21
N LYS A 133 4.34 -18.64 -4.41
CA LYS A 133 2.90 -18.36 -4.25
C LYS A 133 2.47 -17.90 -2.82
N ARG A 134 3.45 -17.57 -1.97
CA ARG A 134 3.39 -17.24 -0.56
C ARG A 134 4.37 -16.10 -0.26
N GLU A 135 4.28 -15.01 -0.98
CA GLU A 135 5.08 -13.82 -0.72
C GLU A 135 4.17 -12.64 -0.40
N VAL A 136 4.61 -11.82 0.56
CA VAL A 136 4.05 -10.50 0.80
C VAL A 136 4.98 -9.49 0.15
N TRP A 137 4.49 -8.80 -0.86
CA TRP A 137 5.27 -7.84 -1.63
C TRP A 137 5.25 -6.48 -0.95
N PHE A 138 6.39 -5.80 -0.96
CA PHE A 138 6.55 -4.42 -0.51
C PHE A 138 7.15 -3.56 -1.62
N ALA A 139 6.56 -2.40 -1.87
CA ALA A 139 7.00 -1.46 -2.90
C ALA A 139 7.00 -0.01 -2.41
N GLU A 140 8.17 0.62 -2.37
CA GLU A 140 8.32 2.04 -2.06
C GLU A 140 8.41 2.89 -3.34
N ILE A 141 7.50 3.85 -3.52
CA ILE A 141 7.47 4.77 -4.68
C ILE A 141 8.50 5.89 -4.46
N THR A 142 9.66 5.78 -5.12
CA THR A 142 10.85 6.61 -4.84
C THR A 142 11.05 7.82 -5.76
N ALA A 143 10.65 7.75 -7.04
CA ALA A 143 10.78 8.86 -7.99
C ALA A 143 9.54 8.94 -8.90
N PRO A 144 8.90 10.12 -9.07
CA PRO A 144 9.21 11.41 -8.41
C PRO A 144 9.01 11.39 -6.89
N GLY A 145 8.48 10.28 -6.36
CA GLY A 145 8.11 10.12 -4.97
C GLY A 145 6.60 10.19 -4.84
N ALA A 146 6.08 9.88 -3.66
CA ALA A 146 4.68 10.13 -3.33
C ALA A 146 4.58 10.33 -1.81
N GLY A 147 3.63 11.16 -1.40
CA GLY A 147 3.16 11.26 -0.02
C GLY A 147 2.21 10.11 0.33
N HIS A 148 1.41 10.33 1.37
CA HIS A 148 0.43 9.34 1.85
C HIS A 148 -0.67 9.05 0.82
N ASN A 149 -1.11 10.06 0.08
CA ASN A 149 -2.17 9.95 -0.91
C ASN A 149 -1.62 9.51 -2.26
N LEU A 150 -1.13 8.27 -2.32
CA LEU A 150 -0.49 7.66 -3.50
C LEU A 150 -1.30 7.81 -4.80
N MET A 151 -2.63 7.81 -4.72
CA MET A 151 -3.51 7.84 -5.89
C MET A 151 -3.63 9.19 -6.57
N ARG A 152 -3.25 10.28 -5.89
CA ARG A 152 -3.38 11.66 -6.40
C ARG A 152 -2.10 12.48 -6.31
N ASP A 153 -0.98 11.84 -5.97
CA ASP A 153 0.33 12.49 -5.86
C ASP A 153 1.13 12.39 -7.17
N ASP A 154 2.28 13.06 -7.25
CA ASP A 154 3.16 13.05 -8.42
C ASP A 154 3.63 11.62 -8.81
N GLY A 155 3.69 10.69 -7.85
CA GLY A 155 4.10 9.29 -8.07
C GLY A 155 2.97 8.33 -8.46
N TRP A 156 1.76 8.81 -8.72
CA TRP A 156 0.58 7.95 -8.89
C TRP A 156 0.69 6.98 -10.09
N GLU A 157 1.26 7.38 -11.24
CA GLU A 157 1.39 6.47 -12.38
C GLU A 157 2.32 5.30 -12.06
N ARG A 158 3.35 5.55 -11.23
CA ARG A 158 4.26 4.50 -10.79
C ARG A 158 3.56 3.56 -9.82
N CYS A 159 2.76 4.10 -8.90
CA CYS A 159 1.92 3.28 -8.03
C CYS A 159 0.99 2.38 -8.86
N ALA A 160 0.32 2.92 -9.88
CA ALA A 160 -0.57 2.16 -10.75
C ALA A 160 0.17 1.01 -11.47
N LYS A 161 1.36 1.27 -12.02
CA LYS A 161 2.19 0.24 -12.68
C LYS A 161 2.64 -0.88 -11.74
N VAL A 162 2.93 -0.56 -10.48
CA VAL A 162 3.27 -1.57 -9.46
C VAL A 162 2.07 -2.46 -9.17
N VAL A 163 0.87 -1.88 -9.05
CA VAL A 163 -0.37 -2.64 -8.88
C VAL A 163 -0.64 -3.53 -10.09
N GLU A 164 -0.51 -3.00 -11.31
CA GLU A 164 -0.67 -3.76 -12.55
C GLU A 164 0.31 -4.95 -12.62
N SER A 165 1.61 -4.70 -12.39
CA SER A 165 2.64 -5.75 -12.37
C SER A 165 2.40 -6.82 -11.31
N PHE A 166 1.73 -6.46 -10.22
CA PHE A 166 1.38 -7.39 -9.16
C PHE A 166 0.15 -8.24 -9.50
N LEU A 167 -0.83 -7.65 -10.19
CA LEU A 167 -2.01 -8.38 -10.68
C LEU A 167 -1.67 -9.37 -11.79
N ASP A 168 -0.66 -9.05 -12.60
CA ASP A 168 -0.16 -9.90 -13.69
C ASP A 168 0.81 -11.01 -13.24
N SER A 169 1.15 -11.08 -11.94
CA SER A 169 2.16 -12.00 -11.39
C SER A 169 1.65 -13.37 -10.95
#